data_AF-A0A7V2CWH6-F1
#
_entry.id   AF-A0A7V2CWH6-F1
#
_cell.length_a   1.000
_cell.length_b   1.000
_cell.length_c   1.000
_cell.angle_alpha   90.00
_cell.angle_beta   90.00
_cell.angle_gamma   90.00
#
_symmetry.space_group_name_H-M   'P 1'
#
loop_
_entity.id
_entity.type
_entity.pdbx_description
1 polymer ?
#
loop_
_entity_poly.entity_id
_entity_poly.type
_entity_poly.pdbx_seq_one_letter_code
_entity_poly.pdbx_strand_id
1 'polypeptide(L)'
;MTELLEAGVHFGHQTRRWNPKMKPFIFEKKNSIYIINLEETVRQLEAATKFLAELSARGGKVLFVGTKKQAQEAVKEAAEAAGQFYVNQRWLGGTLTNLATVRKSVARMKQIEELERTGSFAGFGKQE
;
A
#
# COMPACT_ATOMS: atom_id res chain seq x y z
N MET A 1 -11.93 -19.61 -4.45
CA MET A 1 -11.64 -20.02 -3.05
C MET A 1 -10.42 -20.92 -2.95
N THR A 2 -10.27 -21.92 -3.85
CA THR A 2 -9.11 -22.82 -3.91
C THR A 2 -7.76 -22.09 -3.98
N GLU A 3 -7.64 -21.08 -4.86
CA GLU A 3 -6.41 -20.29 -5.00
C GLU A 3 -6.00 -19.54 -3.72
N LEU A 4 -6.97 -19.02 -2.95
CA LEU A 4 -6.71 -18.33 -1.68
C LEU A 4 -6.18 -19.30 -0.60
N LEU A 5 -6.71 -20.53 -0.62
CA LEU A 5 -6.27 -21.58 0.28
C LEU A 5 -4.83 -22.00 -0.05
N GLU A 6 -4.53 -22.24 -1.33
CA GLU A 6 -3.20 -22.61 -1.84
C GLU A 6 -2.16 -21.50 -1.61
N ALA A 7 -2.55 -20.23 -1.80
CA ALA A 7 -1.70 -19.07 -1.52
C ALA A 7 -1.49 -18.83 -0.01
N GLY A 8 -2.19 -19.56 0.87
CA GLY A 8 -1.99 -19.48 2.32
C GLY A 8 -2.51 -18.19 2.96
N VAL A 9 -3.44 -17.47 2.32
CA VAL A 9 -3.92 -16.16 2.84
C VAL A 9 -4.79 -16.29 4.10
N HIS A 10 -5.26 -17.50 4.41
CA HIS A 10 -6.08 -17.81 5.57
C HIS A 10 -5.30 -17.82 6.89
N PHE A 11 -3.96 -17.82 6.85
CA PHE A 11 -3.14 -17.81 8.04
C PHE A 11 -3.06 -16.41 8.66
N GLY A 12 -3.56 -16.28 9.89
CA GLY A 12 -3.43 -15.08 10.70
C GLY A 12 -2.17 -15.07 11.58
N HIS A 13 -2.23 -14.28 12.65
CA HIS A 13 -1.16 -14.21 13.66
C HIS A 13 -1.41 -15.17 14.83
N GLN A 14 -0.41 -15.27 15.71
CA GLN A 14 -0.53 -15.96 17.00
C GLN A 14 -1.68 -15.38 17.85
N THR A 15 -2.35 -16.21 18.64
CA THR A 15 -3.53 -15.81 19.42
C THR A 15 -3.30 -14.69 20.42
N ARG A 16 -2.05 -14.47 20.86
CA ARG A 16 -1.68 -13.36 21.74
C ARG A 16 -1.64 -11.99 21.04
N ARG A 17 -1.53 -11.97 19.70
CA ARG A 17 -1.43 -10.75 18.87
C ARG A 17 -2.70 -10.56 18.04
N TRP A 18 -3.86 -10.61 18.68
CA TRP A 18 -5.14 -10.44 18.02
C TRP A 18 -5.90 -9.23 18.54
N ASN A 19 -6.78 -8.69 17.70
CA ASN A 19 -7.69 -7.63 18.06
C ASN A 19 -9.09 -8.24 18.27
N PRO A 20 -9.77 -8.04 19.42
CA PRO A 20 -11.09 -8.58 19.68
C PRO A 20 -12.15 -8.24 18.63
N LYS A 21 -12.01 -7.08 17.94
CA LYS A 21 -12.89 -6.69 16.83
C LYS A 21 -12.80 -7.61 15.62
N MET A 22 -11.75 -8.43 15.53
CA MET A 22 -11.59 -9.41 14.45
C MET A 22 -12.38 -10.71 14.67
N LYS A 23 -13.04 -10.87 15.83
CA LYS A 23 -13.83 -12.08 16.14
C LYS A 23 -14.80 -12.49 15.02
N PRO A 24 -15.53 -11.58 14.34
CA PRO A 24 -16.43 -11.97 13.24
C PRO A 24 -15.72 -12.51 12.00
N PHE A 25 -14.44 -12.20 11.82
CA PHE A 25 -13.64 -12.59 10.64
C PHE A 25 -12.75 -13.83 10.89
N ILE A 26 -12.74 -14.33 12.13
CA ILE A 26 -11.96 -15.51 12.52
C ILE A 26 -12.84 -16.74 12.35
N PHE A 27 -12.34 -17.72 11.59
CA PHE A 27 -13.00 -19.02 11.42
C PHE A 27 -12.74 -19.92 12.63
N GLU A 28 -11.48 -20.20 12.92
CA GLU A 28 -11.08 -21.03 14.07
C GLU A 28 -9.67 -20.69 14.57
N LYS A 29 -9.27 -21.35 15.66
CA LYS A 29 -7.90 -21.33 16.18
C LYS A 29 -7.29 -22.72 16.02
N LYS A 30 -6.15 -22.82 15.32
CA LYS A 30 -5.40 -24.06 15.15
C LYS A 30 -3.93 -23.83 15.52
N ASN A 31 -3.35 -24.68 16.36
CA ASN A 31 -1.93 -24.60 16.76
C ASN A 31 -1.49 -23.19 17.21
N SER A 32 -2.33 -22.50 17.99
CA SER A 32 -2.10 -21.12 18.47
C SER A 32 -2.05 -20.03 17.40
N ILE A 33 -2.50 -20.31 16.18
CA ILE A 33 -2.69 -19.34 15.10
C ILE A 33 -4.19 -19.19 14.83
N TYR A 34 -4.65 -17.97 14.59
CA TYR A 34 -6.01 -17.74 14.10
C TYR A 34 -6.10 -17.98 12.60
N ILE A 35 -7.11 -18.74 12.18
CA ILE A 35 -7.46 -18.95 10.78
C ILE A 35 -8.55 -17.96 10.40
N ILE A 36 -8.34 -17.22 9.33
CA ILE A 36 -9.25 -16.20 8.81
C ILE A 36 -10.34 -16.87 7.96
N ASN A 37 -11.59 -16.42 8.09
CA ASN A 37 -12.70 -16.94 7.32
C ASN A 37 -12.58 -16.52 5.85
N LEU A 38 -12.35 -17.49 4.96
CA LEU A 38 -12.22 -17.25 3.52
C LEU A 38 -13.55 -16.93 2.84
N GLU A 39 -14.68 -17.45 3.33
CA GLU A 39 -16.00 -17.13 2.77
C GLU A 39 -16.30 -15.63 2.96
N GLU A 40 -16.07 -15.13 4.17
CA GLU A 40 -16.20 -13.71 4.49
C GLU A 40 -15.19 -12.85 3.72
N THR A 41 -13.97 -13.37 3.50
CA THR A 41 -12.95 -12.71 2.68
C THR A 41 -13.41 -12.54 1.23
N VAL A 42 -13.95 -13.60 0.61
CA VAL A 42 -14.46 -13.55 -0.78
C VAL A 42 -15.59 -12.53 -0.89
N ARG A 43 -16.56 -12.56 0.03
CA ARG A 43 -17.67 -11.60 0.05
C ARG A 43 -17.19 -10.15 0.12
N GLN A 44 -16.20 -9.86 0.97
CA GLN A 44 -15.66 -8.50 1.07
C GLN A 44 -14.78 -8.11 -0.12
N LEU A 45 -14.05 -9.05 -0.72
CA LEU A 45 -13.28 -8.80 -1.95
C LEU A 45 -14.20 -8.43 -3.12
N GLU A 46 -15.35 -9.09 -3.25
CA GLU A 46 -16.35 -8.74 -4.26
C GLU A 46 -16.88 -7.31 -4.06
N ALA A 47 -17.24 -6.95 -2.82
CA ALA A 47 -17.71 -5.61 -2.49
C ALA A 47 -16.63 -4.54 -2.74
N ALA A 48 -15.38 -4.80 -2.35
CA ALA A 48 -14.26 -3.90 -2.58
C ALA A 48 -13.95 -3.73 -4.08
N THR A 49 -13.96 -4.82 -4.83
CA THR A 49 -13.75 -4.80 -6.29
C THR A 49 -14.81 -3.98 -6.99
N LYS A 50 -16.08 -4.14 -6.62
CA LYS A 50 -17.18 -3.34 -7.16
C LYS A 50 -16.99 -1.85 -6.87
N PHE A 51 -16.67 -1.49 -5.63
CA PHE A 51 -16.42 -0.10 -5.26
C PHE A 51 -15.24 0.51 -6.04
N LEU A 52 -14.13 -0.22 -6.19
CA LEU A 52 -12.96 0.23 -6.94
C LEU A 52 -13.25 0.38 -8.43
N ALA A 53 -14.07 -0.49 -9.02
CA ALA A 53 -14.52 -0.38 -10.40
C ALA A 53 -15.36 0.90 -10.62
N GLU A 54 -16.33 1.16 -9.74
CA GLU A 54 -17.16 2.38 -9.78
C GLU A 54 -16.34 3.66 -9.53
N LEU A 55 -15.34 3.61 -8.65
CA LEU A 55 -14.43 4.73 -8.41
C LEU A 55 -13.58 5.01 -9.66
N SER A 56 -13.01 3.96 -10.26
CA SER A 56 -12.15 4.08 -11.44
C SER A 56 -12.93 4.55 -12.67
N ALA A 57 -14.17 4.08 -12.86
CA ALA A 57 -15.06 4.52 -13.94
C ALA A 57 -15.36 6.03 -13.88
N ARG A 58 -15.34 6.62 -12.68
CA ARG A 58 -15.52 8.07 -12.47
C ARG A 58 -14.21 8.86 -12.52
N GLY A 59 -13.10 8.23 -12.91
CA GLY A 59 -11.78 8.87 -12.94
C GLY A 59 -11.14 9.06 -11.55
N GLY A 60 -11.65 8.39 -10.53
CA GLY A 60 -11.09 8.40 -9.19
C GLY A 60 -9.67 7.84 -9.15
N LYS A 61 -8.89 8.28 -8.17
CA LYS A 61 -7.50 7.85 -7.97
C LYS A 61 -7.41 6.96 -6.74
N VAL A 62 -6.64 5.90 -6.85
CA VAL A 62 -6.36 4.94 -5.78
C VAL A 62 -4.90 5.08 -5.38
N LEU A 63 -4.64 5.09 -4.08
CA LEU A 63 -3.30 5.12 -3.51
C LEU A 63 -3.00 3.75 -2.88
N PHE A 64 -2.07 3.03 -3.46
CA PHE A 64 -1.60 1.76 -2.93
C PHE A 64 -0.51 2.01 -1.87
N VAL A 65 -0.58 1.33 -0.72
CA VAL A 65 0.36 1.55 0.38
C VAL A 65 0.85 0.21 0.93
N GLY A 66 2.16 0.00 0.95
CA GLY A 66 2.76 -1.22 1.48
C GLY A 66 4.24 -1.02 1.81
N THR A 67 4.55 -0.83 3.09
CA THR A 67 5.89 -0.44 3.54
C THR A 67 6.74 -1.61 4.08
N LYS A 68 6.12 -2.78 4.27
CA LYS A 68 6.80 -4.00 4.69
C LYS A 68 7.64 -4.56 3.55
N LYS A 69 8.84 -5.07 3.84
CA LYS A 69 9.75 -5.67 2.84
C LYS A 69 9.05 -6.65 1.90
N GLN A 70 8.19 -7.52 2.43
CA GLN A 70 7.45 -8.53 1.66
C GLN A 70 6.36 -7.93 0.73
N ALA A 71 5.95 -6.69 0.97
CA ALA A 71 4.88 -6.03 0.23
C ALA A 71 5.39 -4.95 -0.73
N GLN A 72 6.65 -4.50 -0.62
CA GLN A 72 7.13 -3.32 -1.35
C GLN A 72 7.09 -3.49 -2.86
N GLU A 73 7.52 -4.66 -3.34
CA GLU A 73 7.57 -5.00 -4.77
C GLU A 73 6.16 -5.26 -5.30
N ALA A 74 5.40 -6.16 -4.66
CA ALA A 74 4.04 -6.48 -5.04
C ALA A 74 3.11 -5.25 -5.11
N VAL A 75 3.24 -4.31 -4.16
CA VAL A 75 2.45 -3.06 -4.18
C VAL A 75 2.85 -2.14 -5.32
N LYS A 76 4.15 -2.04 -5.61
CA LYS A 76 4.65 -1.23 -6.73
C LYS A 76 4.15 -1.80 -8.06
N GLU A 77 4.38 -3.08 -8.29
CA GLU A 77 4.01 -3.76 -9.54
C GLU A 77 2.49 -3.66 -9.80
N ALA A 78 1.67 -3.93 -8.77
CA ALA A 78 0.22 -3.83 -8.90
C ALA A 78 -0.26 -2.41 -9.20
N ALA A 79 0.34 -1.39 -8.58
CA ALA A 79 -0.02 0.00 -8.82
C ALA A 79 0.41 0.48 -10.21
N GLU A 80 1.62 0.11 -10.65
CA GLU A 80 2.13 0.44 -11.99
C GLU A 80 1.28 -0.24 -13.07
N ALA A 81 0.94 -1.53 -12.91
CA ALA A 81 0.05 -2.25 -13.82
C ALA A 81 -1.35 -1.63 -13.88
N ALA A 82 -1.85 -1.09 -12.77
CA ALA A 82 -3.14 -0.40 -12.71
C ALA A 82 -3.09 1.09 -13.14
N GLY A 83 -1.90 1.65 -13.41
CA GLY A 83 -1.73 3.07 -13.69
C GLY A 83 -2.12 3.99 -12.52
N GLN A 84 -1.93 3.53 -11.29
CA GLN A 84 -2.31 4.21 -10.04
C GLN A 84 -1.09 4.62 -9.21
N PHE A 85 -1.31 5.42 -8.16
CA PHE A 85 -0.24 5.92 -7.31
C PHE A 85 0.11 4.92 -6.20
N TYR A 86 1.37 4.92 -5.74
CA TYR A 86 1.78 4.04 -4.65
C TYR A 86 2.78 4.69 -3.67
N VAL A 87 2.83 4.14 -2.46
CA VAL A 87 3.89 4.36 -1.47
C VAL A 87 4.36 2.99 -0.95
N ASN A 88 5.53 2.56 -1.40
CA ASN A 88 6.12 1.28 -1.02
C ASN A 88 7.33 1.41 -0.07
N GLN A 89 7.81 2.63 0.16
CA GLN A 89 8.87 2.94 1.12
C GLN A 89 8.25 3.43 2.44
N ARG A 90 8.91 4.36 3.14
CA ARG A 90 8.38 4.94 4.37
C ARG A 90 7.19 5.86 4.10
N TRP A 91 6.08 5.63 4.81
CA TRP A 91 4.98 6.59 4.88
C TRP A 91 5.36 7.75 5.80
N LEU A 92 5.40 8.97 5.26
CA LEU A 92 5.70 10.16 6.04
C LEU A 92 4.44 10.65 6.78
N GLY A 93 4.61 11.01 8.06
CA GLY A 93 3.51 11.63 8.81
C GLY A 93 3.08 12.91 8.10
N GLY A 94 1.77 13.08 7.88
CA GLY A 94 1.24 14.25 7.19
C GLY A 94 1.13 14.14 5.67
N THR A 95 1.45 13.00 5.04
CA THR A 95 1.34 12.83 3.57
C THR A 95 -0.03 13.24 3.02
N LEU A 96 -1.12 12.88 3.71
CA LEU A 96 -2.49 13.25 3.29
C LEU A 96 -3.03 14.50 3.98
N THR A 97 -2.62 14.77 5.22
CA THR A 97 -3.20 15.84 6.05
C THR A 97 -2.45 17.18 5.93
N ASN A 98 -1.16 17.15 5.58
CA ASN A 98 -0.32 18.33 5.40
C ASN A 98 0.22 18.41 3.96
N LEU A 99 -0.70 18.51 3.00
CA LEU A 99 -0.37 18.52 1.58
C LEU A 99 0.47 19.76 1.20
N ALA A 100 0.30 20.89 1.88
CA ALA A 100 1.04 22.12 1.59
C ALA A 100 2.56 21.93 1.78
N THR A 101 2.98 21.29 2.88
CA THR A 101 4.40 20.99 3.11
C THR A 101 4.90 19.92 2.15
N VAL A 102 4.12 18.86 1.91
CA VAL A 102 4.51 17.79 0.98
C VAL A 102 4.74 18.33 -0.43
N ARG A 103 3.89 19.25 -0.91
CA ARG A 103 4.06 19.91 -2.21
C ARG A 103 5.37 20.70 -2.31
N LYS A 104 5.82 21.34 -1.23
CA LYS A 104 7.13 22.03 -1.20
C LYS A 104 8.28 21.04 -1.37
N SER A 105 8.21 19.88 -0.71
CA SER A 105 9.21 18.82 -0.87
C SER A 105 9.24 18.27 -2.30
N VAL A 106 8.07 18.05 -2.90
CA VAL A 106 7.97 17.61 -4.31
C VAL A 106 8.50 18.67 -5.28
N ALA A 107 8.22 19.96 -5.04
CA ALA A 107 8.77 21.04 -5.86
C ALA A 107 10.30 21.10 -5.77
N ARG A 108 10.86 20.96 -4.57
CA ARG A 108 12.31 20.88 -4.36
C ARG A 108 12.92 19.67 -5.07
N MET A 109 12.27 18.51 -5.02
CA MET A 109 12.72 17.30 -5.74
C MET A 109 12.85 17.57 -7.24
N LYS A 110 11.81 18.15 -7.86
CA LYS A 110 11.83 18.50 -9.29
C LYS A 110 12.92 19.53 -9.64
N GLN A 111 13.17 20.48 -8.74
CA GLN A 111 14.25 21.45 -8.91
C GLN A 111 15.63 20.76 -8.92
N ILE A 112 15.84 19.78 -8.04
CA ILE A 112 17.09 19.00 -7.96
C ILE A 112 17.26 18.15 -9.23
N GLU A 113 16.21 17.48 -9.70
CA GLU A 113 16.22 16.71 -10.94
C GLU A 113 16.57 17.58 -12.17
N GLU A 114 16.07 18.82 -12.22
CA GLU A 114 16.40 19.76 -13.29
C GLU A 114 17.85 20.19 -13.26
N LEU A 115 18.39 20.53 -12.07
CA LEU A 115 19.79 20.91 -11.89
C LEU A 115 20.75 19.78 -12.30
N GLU A 116 20.34 18.53 -12.06
CA GLU A 116 21.08 17.34 -12.49
C GLU A 116 21.13 17.24 -14.01
N ARG A 117 19.97 17.42 -14.65
CA ARG A 117 19.84 17.36 -16.10
C ARG A 117 20.63 18.46 -16.82
N THR A 118 20.66 19.67 -16.27
CA THR A 118 21.38 20.82 -16.87
C THR A 118 22.87 20.84 -16.55
N GLY A 119 23.39 19.91 -15.73
CA GLY A 119 24.79 19.87 -15.32
C GLY A 119 25.21 21.06 -14.45
N SER A 120 24.25 21.79 -13.89
CA SER A 120 24.50 23.02 -13.10
C SER A 120 25.13 22.74 -11.73
N PHE A 121 25.29 21.46 -11.35
CA PHE A 121 26.04 21.04 -10.17
C PHE A 121 27.53 21.41 -10.21
N ALA A 122 28.09 21.69 -11.40
CA ALA A 122 29.49 22.08 -11.53
C ALA A 122 29.87 23.36 -10.75
N GLY A 123 28.89 24.20 -10.41
CA GLY A 123 29.09 25.42 -9.61
C GLY A 123 29.01 25.22 -8.10
N PHE A 124 28.62 24.04 -7.61
CA PHE A 124 28.45 23.76 -6.18
C PHE A 124 29.70 23.12 -5.58
N GLY A 125 29.93 23.37 -4.29
CA GLY A 125 30.99 22.68 -3.56
C GLY A 125 30.66 21.19 -3.42
N LYS A 126 31.67 20.30 -3.39
CA LYS A 126 31.45 18.83 -3.31
C LYS A 126 30.67 18.35 -2.07
N GLN A 127 30.50 19.19 -1.05
CA GLN A 127 29.74 18.89 0.17
C GLN A 127 28.26 19.30 0.06
N GLU A 128 27.93 20.22 -0.86
CA GLU A 128 26.57 20.68 -1.16
C GLU A 128 25.94 19.82 -2.26
#